data_AF-A0A9P4S0W0-F1
#
_entry.id   AF-A0A9P4S0W0-F1
#
_cell.length_a   1.000
_cell.length_b   1.000
_cell.length_c   1.000
_cell.angle_alpha   90.00
_cell.angle_beta   90.00
_cell.angle_gamma   90.00
#
_symmetry.space_group_name_H-M   'P 1'
#
loop_
_entity.id
_entity.type
_entity.pdbx_description
1 polymer ?
#
loop_
_entity_poly.entity_id
_entity_poly.type
_entity_poly.pdbx_seq_one_letter_code
_entity_poly.pdbx_strand_id
1 'polypeptide(L)' 'ILYVPTLMSIFDVLVVVLSVLLSVAYVTVAERKTMASMQRRLGPNIVGYYGVLQ' A
#
# COMPACT_ATOMS: atom_id res chain seq x y z
N ILE A 1 6.97 34.41 -4.64
CA ILE A 1 7.89 33.70 -5.59
C ILE A 1 8.87 32.78 -4.85
N LEU A 2 9.59 33.23 -3.82
CA LEU A 2 10.57 32.40 -3.07
C LEU A 2 9.99 31.14 -2.37
N TYR A 3 8.71 31.14 -2.00
CA TYR A 3 8.06 30.00 -1.29
C TYR A 3 7.36 28.99 -2.20
N VAL A 4 7.12 29.33 -3.47
CA VAL A 4 6.48 28.43 -4.43
C VAL A 4 7.30 27.16 -4.69
N PRO A 5 8.64 27.23 -4.90
CA PRO A 5 9.42 26.02 -5.14
C PRO A 5 9.47 25.11 -3.92
N THR A 6 9.57 25.65 -2.70
CA THR A 6 9.60 24.84 -1.47
C THR A 6 8.28 24.11 -1.22
N LEU A 7 7.15 24.74 -1.49
CA LEU A 7 5.83 24.10 -1.39
C LEU A 7 5.66 22.96 -2.41
N MET A 8 6.13 23.14 -3.64
CA MET A 8 6.08 22.08 -4.66
C MET A 8 6.94 20.88 -4.27
N SER A 9 8.15 21.10 -3.75
CA SER A 9 9.02 20.02 -3.29
C SER A 9 8.41 19.19 -2.15
N ILE A 10 7.70 19.84 -1.22
CA ILE A 10 7.00 19.13 -0.13
C ILE A 10 5.86 18.26 -0.70
N PHE A 11 5.13 18.77 -1.70
CA PHE A 11 4.06 18.02 -2.35
C PHE A 11 4.62 16.79 -3.10
N ASP A 12 5.71 16.94 -3.83
CA ASP A 12 6.36 15.84 -4.54
C ASP A 12 6.79 14.72 -3.57
N VAL A 13 7.40 15.09 -2.43
CA VAL A 13 7.77 14.12 -1.39
C VAL A 13 6.55 13.40 -0.83
N LEU A 14 5.46 14.12 -0.55
CA LEU A 14 4.21 13.52 -0.06
C LEU A 14 3.63 12.52 -1.06
N VAL A 15 3.60 12.85 -2.35
CA VAL A 15 3.08 11.95 -3.39
C VAL A 15 3.92 10.67 -3.48
N VAL A 16 5.24 10.78 -3.42
CA VAL A 16 6.14 9.61 -3.44
C VAL A 16 5.92 8.74 -2.20
N VAL A 17 5.88 9.34 -1.00
CA VAL A 17 5.68 8.60 0.25
C VAL A 17 4.33 7.87 0.26
N LEU A 18 3.25 8.54 -0.14
CA LEU A 18 1.93 7.92 -0.22
C LEU A 18 1.90 6.75 -1.21
N SER A 19 2.54 6.90 -2.37
CA SER A 19 2.62 5.85 -3.39
C SER A 19 3.38 4.63 -2.90
N VAL A 20 4.50 4.84 -2.20
CA VAL A 20 5.28 3.76 -1.59
C VAL A 20 4.48 3.06 -0.49
N LEU A 21 3.79 3.81 0.37
CA LEU A 21 3.02 3.24 1.48
C LEU A 21 1.86 2.37 0.97
N LEU A 22 1.15 2.82 -0.07
CA LEU A 22 0.12 2.03 -0.74
C LEU A 22 0.70 0.76 -1.38
N SER A 23 1.85 0.87 -2.06
CA SER A 23 2.52 -0.28 -2.66
C SER A 23 2.85 -1.34 -1.61
N VAL A 24 3.48 -0.93 -0.50
CA VAL A 24 3.82 -1.84 0.60
C VAL A 24 2.56 -2.47 1.20
N ALA A 25 1.49 -1.69 1.43
CA ALA A 25 0.24 -2.21 1.96
C ALA A 25 -0.31 -3.36 1.10
N TYR A 26 -0.42 -3.18 -0.23
CA TYR A 26 -0.90 -4.23 -1.12
C TYR A 26 0.04 -5.42 -1.25
N VAL A 27 1.36 -5.19 -1.23
CA VAL A 27 2.36 -6.28 -1.23
C VAL A 27 2.19 -7.16 0.01
N THR A 28 1.99 -6.59 1.21
CA THR A 28 1.78 -7.41 2.41
C THR A 28 0.51 -8.25 2.38
N VAL A 29 -0.57 -7.76 1.78
CA VAL A 29 -1.80 -8.55 1.55
C VAL A 29 -1.54 -9.67 0.55
N ALA A 30 -0.82 -9.38 -0.53
CA ALA A 30 -0.46 -10.35 -1.56
C ALA A 30 0.44 -11.47 -1.02
N GLU A 31 1.44 -11.15 -0.19
CA GLU A 31 2.29 -12.13 0.48
C GLU A 31 1.48 -13.08 1.38
N ARG A 32 0.60 -12.54 2.23
CA ARG A 32 -0.28 -13.34 3.10
C ARG A 32 -1.19 -14.27 2.29
N LYS A 33 -1.74 -13.80 1.16
CA LYS A 33 -2.53 -14.64 0.24
C LYS A 33 -1.69 -15.71 -0.44
N THR A 34 -0.47 -15.38 -0.85
CA THR A 34 0.46 -16.32 -1.51
C THR A 34 0.87 -17.45 -0.56
N MET A 35 1.25 -17.12 0.67
CA MET A 35 1.57 -18.12 1.70
C MET A 35 0.38 -19.03 2.04
N ALA A 36 -0.81 -18.45 2.11
CA ALA A 36 -2.03 -19.22 2.34
C ALA A 36 -2.32 -20.18 1.17
N SER A 37 -2.17 -19.70 -0.07
CA SER A 37 -2.31 -20.53 -1.27
C SER A 37 -1.32 -21.70 -1.28
N MET A 38 -0.06 -21.47 -0.91
CA MET A 38 0.96 -22.53 -0.79
C MET A 38 0.55 -23.60 0.22
N GLN A 39 -0.08 -23.20 1.32
CA GLN A 39 -0.55 -24.11 2.37
C GLN A 39 -1.94 -24.70 2.10
N ARG A 40 -2.53 -24.46 0.92
CA ARG A 40 -3.91 -24.85 0.58
C ARG A 40 -4.94 -24.38 1.61
N ARG A 41 -4.71 -23.20 2.22
CA ARG A 41 -5.67 -22.50 3.08
C ARG A 41 -6.07 -21.17 2.44
N LEU A 42 -7.23 -20.65 2.82
CA LEU A 42 -7.65 -19.33 2.38
C LEU A 42 -6.82 -18.26 3.10
N GLY A 43 -6.25 -17.35 2.31
CA GLY A 43 -5.57 -16.16 2.83
C GLY A 43 -6.55 -15.15 3.41
N PRO A 44 -6.06 -13.99 3.87
CA PRO A 44 -6.92 -12.95 4.44
C PRO A 44 -8.10 -12.62 3.51
N ASN A 45 -9.31 -12.83 4.01
CA ASN A 45 -10.59 -12.57 3.33
C ASN A 45 -11.66 -12.03 4.30
N ILE A 46 -11.25 -11.58 5.49
CA ILE A 46 -12.17 -11.21 6.59
C ILE A 46 -12.51 -9.72 6.54
N VAL A 47 -11.55 -8.86 6.20
CA VAL A 47 -11.72 -7.40 6.25
C VAL A 47 -11.80 -6.82 4.84
N GLY A 48 -13.01 -6.39 4.43
CA GLY A 48 -13.29 -5.85 3.10
C GLY A 48 -13.41 -6.90 1.99
N TYR A 49 -13.78 -6.46 0.78
CA TYR A 49 -13.88 -7.34 -0.39
C TYR A 49 -12.50 -7.91 -0.73
N TYR A 50 -12.37 -9.24 -0.76
CA TYR A 50 -11.10 -9.96 -0.95
C TYR A 50 -9.96 -9.58 0.01
N GLY A 51 -10.22 -9.02 1.20
CA GLY A 51 -9.14 -8.64 2.12
C GLY A 51 -8.39 -7.36 1.73
N VAL A 52 -8.97 -6.50 0.88
CA VAL A 52 -8.36 -5.24 0.42
C VAL A 52 -8.15 -4.22 1.53
N LEU A 53 -8.95 -4.28 2.60
CA LEU A 53 -8.89 -3.36 3.74
C LEU A 53 -8.08 -3.93 4.92
N GLN A 54 -7.28 -4.97 4.69
CA GLN A 54 -6.52 -5.72 5.70
C GLN A 54 -5.03 -5.40 5.67
#